data_AF-A0AAD0WXW5-F1
#
_entry.id   AF-A0AAD0WXW5-F1
#
_cell.length_a   1.000
_cell.length_b   1.000
_cell.length_c   1.000
_cell.angle_alpha   90.00
_cell.angle_beta   90.00
_cell.angle_gamma   90.00
#
_symmetry.space_group_name_H-M   'P 1'
#
loop_
_entity.id
_entity.type
_entity.pdbx_description
1 polymer ?
#
loop_
_entity_poly.entity_id
_entity_poly.type
_entity_poly.pdbx_seq_one_letter_code
_entity_poly.pdbx_strand_id
1 'polypeptide(L)'
;MKTELLSRESAIKKVLLITFFLNIAVALIKLFAGIQFDFLSLRSSGIESLFDGSSNILGLITIAIAAKPSDRRHNYGHYKFENLGALIIALMLFGSSIKLGIDYHDFVFSGEQTRGLFGAIPILSILISIAVSAFVSSYEGRKGRELNSKILIADSGHTFGDMVISIGVLISIVCAKFEIFIVDYIVGGLIIFYLFYLAIQITLDNLNDLLDVSPVIKDRYLKALEDMQYVRDIHEFRARGNTTWMQIDFHLLLDPKLSLTKAHEISHEVEDRLRSLLKDYCRDIDILIHIEPDDETHED
;
A
#
# COMPACT_ATOMS: atom_id res chain seq x y z
N MET A 1 -22.14 -11.56 -16.45
CA MET A 1 -20.80 -10.94 -16.45
C MET A 1 -20.78 -9.45 -16.10
N LYS A 2 -21.13 -8.46 -16.96
CA LYS A 2 -21.09 -7.02 -16.59
C LYS A 2 -21.98 -6.67 -15.37
N THR A 3 -23.18 -7.23 -15.29
CA THR A 3 -24.11 -6.99 -14.17
C THR A 3 -23.64 -7.62 -12.85
N GLU A 4 -22.95 -8.76 -12.89
CA GLU A 4 -22.35 -9.41 -11.71
C GLU A 4 -21.09 -8.68 -11.24
N LEU A 5 -20.28 -8.15 -12.16
CA LEU A 5 -19.12 -7.32 -11.82
C LEU A 5 -19.55 -6.02 -11.13
N LEU A 6 -20.59 -5.36 -11.65
CA LEU A 6 -21.17 -4.17 -11.03
C LEU A 6 -21.80 -4.47 -9.65
N SER A 7 -22.42 -5.64 -9.48
CA SER A 7 -22.98 -6.03 -8.17
C SER A 7 -21.88 -6.33 -7.15
N ARG A 8 -20.77 -6.95 -7.58
CA ARG A 8 -19.59 -7.20 -6.74
C ARG A 8 -18.92 -5.91 -6.30
N GLU A 9 -18.67 -4.98 -7.21
CA GLU A 9 -18.06 -3.68 -6.87
C GLU A 9 -18.93 -2.87 -5.91
N SER A 10 -20.25 -2.87 -6.13
CA SER A 10 -21.20 -2.23 -5.21
C SER A 10 -21.17 -2.89 -3.82
N ALA A 11 -21.06 -4.22 -3.75
CA ALA A 11 -20.92 -4.94 -2.48
C ALA A 11 -19.62 -4.60 -1.76
N ILE A 12 -18.48 -4.53 -2.46
CA ILE A 12 -17.18 -4.14 -1.88
C ILE A 12 -17.25 -2.70 -1.34
N LYS A 13 -17.78 -1.76 -2.14
CA LYS A 13 -17.97 -0.37 -1.71
C LYS A 13 -18.86 -0.27 -0.48
N LYS A 14 -19.93 -1.07 -0.41
CA LYS A 14 -20.82 -1.11 0.75
C LYS A 14 -20.09 -1.58 2.01
N VAL A 15 -19.25 -2.62 1.90
CA VAL A 15 -18.43 -3.10 3.02
C VAL A 15 -17.49 -2.00 3.50
N LEU A 16 -16.69 -1.42 2.59
CA LEU A 16 -15.73 -0.36 2.92
C LEU A 16 -16.41 0.88 3.53
N LEU A 17 -17.61 1.22 3.09
CA LEU A 17 -18.35 2.36 3.64
C LEU A 17 -18.86 2.07 5.05
N ILE A 18 -19.38 0.85 5.31
CA ILE A 18 -19.79 0.43 6.66
C ILE A 18 -18.59 0.44 7.60
N THR A 19 -17.46 -0.14 7.18
CA THR A 19 -16.27 -0.25 8.04
C THR A 19 -15.58 1.09 8.25
N PHE A 20 -15.58 1.97 7.25
CA PHE A 20 -15.17 3.37 7.40
C PHE A 20 -15.92 4.08 8.53
N PHE A 21 -17.26 4.03 8.55
CA PHE A 21 -18.03 4.70 9.60
C PHE A 21 -17.79 4.09 10.98
N LEU A 22 -17.60 2.78 11.07
CA LEU A 22 -17.24 2.10 12.32
C LEU A 22 -15.85 2.53 12.83
N ASN A 23 -14.85 2.58 11.95
CA ASN A 23 -13.49 2.97 12.29
C ASN A 23 -13.43 4.44 12.72
N ILE A 24 -14.14 5.34 12.03
CA ILE A 24 -14.25 6.75 12.45
C ILE A 24 -14.94 6.88 13.81
N ALA A 25 -16.03 6.13 14.06
CA ALA A 25 -16.69 6.16 15.36
C ALA A 25 -15.75 5.69 16.49
N VAL A 26 -14.99 4.62 16.27
CA VAL A 26 -13.97 4.12 17.21
C VAL A 26 -12.88 5.15 17.44
N ALA A 27 -12.36 5.77 16.37
CA ALA A 27 -11.33 6.80 16.47
C ALA A 27 -11.77 7.98 17.34
N LEU A 28 -13.00 8.48 17.12
CA LEU A 28 -13.55 9.58 17.91
C LEU A 28 -13.73 9.21 19.39
N ILE A 29 -14.21 7.98 19.67
CA ILE A 29 -14.36 7.48 21.04
C ILE A 29 -13.00 7.40 21.76
N LYS A 30 -11.97 6.86 21.09
CA LYS A 30 -10.60 6.78 21.63
C LYS A 30 -10.03 8.16 21.86
N LEU A 31 -10.11 9.06 20.88
CA LEU A 31 -9.59 10.42 20.98
C LEU A 31 -10.22 11.20 22.12
N PHE A 32 -11.55 11.15 22.23
CA PHE A 32 -12.28 11.80 23.31
C PHE A 32 -11.82 11.30 24.68
N ALA A 33 -11.75 9.97 24.86
CA ALA A 33 -11.31 9.37 26.11
C ALA A 33 -9.81 9.64 26.40
N GLY A 34 -8.96 9.63 25.38
CA GLY A 34 -7.52 9.89 25.53
C GLY A 34 -7.22 11.32 25.97
N ILE A 35 -7.93 12.30 25.40
CA ILE A 35 -7.79 13.71 25.77
C ILE A 35 -8.40 13.99 27.14
N GLN A 36 -9.62 13.48 27.41
CA GLN A 36 -10.33 13.79 28.65
C GLN A 36 -9.70 13.14 29.89
N PHE A 37 -8.98 12.03 29.73
CA PHE A 37 -8.38 11.27 30.82
C PHE A 37 -6.84 11.24 30.77
N ASP A 38 -6.22 12.06 29.92
CA ASP A 38 -4.77 12.21 29.78
C ASP A 38 -4.00 10.87 29.59
N PHE A 39 -4.56 9.96 28.79
CA PHE A 39 -3.85 8.74 28.38
C PHE A 39 -3.15 8.95 27.04
N LEU A 40 -1.82 8.92 27.05
CA LEU A 40 -1.00 9.16 25.87
C LEU A 40 -1.17 8.01 24.86
N SER A 41 -1.13 6.76 25.32
CA SER A 41 -1.32 5.60 24.45
C SER A 41 -2.71 5.60 23.77
N LEU A 42 -3.74 6.04 24.49
CA LEU A 42 -5.11 6.12 23.98
C LEU A 42 -5.28 7.28 22.99
N ARG A 43 -4.66 8.44 23.24
CA ARG A 43 -4.62 9.56 22.30
C ARG A 43 -3.88 9.18 21.01
N SER A 44 -2.72 8.53 21.13
CA SER A 44 -1.92 8.06 19.99
C SER A 44 -2.70 7.05 19.15
N SER A 45 -3.30 6.03 19.77
CA SER A 45 -4.13 5.04 19.06
C SER A 45 -5.40 5.65 18.45
N GLY A 46 -5.97 6.69 19.07
CA GLY A 46 -7.10 7.42 18.50
C GLY A 46 -6.74 8.22 17.24
N ILE A 47 -5.57 8.86 17.22
CA ILE A 47 -5.06 9.58 16.04
C ILE A 47 -4.78 8.59 14.92
N GLU A 48 -4.09 7.49 15.21
CA GLU A 48 -3.84 6.40 14.27
C GLU A 48 -5.14 5.93 13.59
N SER A 49 -6.13 5.50 14.37
CA SER A 49 -7.42 5.03 13.82
C SER A 49 -8.15 6.09 12.99
N LEU A 50 -7.97 7.39 13.27
CA LEU A 50 -8.55 8.47 12.47
C LEU A 50 -7.88 8.60 11.10
N PHE A 51 -6.55 8.47 11.06
CA PHE A 51 -5.78 8.54 9.82
C PHE A 51 -6.02 7.31 8.96
N ASP A 52 -6.19 6.13 9.54
CA ASP A 52 -6.55 4.93 8.77
C ASP A 52 -7.91 5.06 8.10
N GLY A 53 -8.93 5.51 8.83
CA GLY A 53 -10.24 5.78 8.24
C GLY A 53 -10.14 6.75 7.05
N SER A 54 -9.37 7.83 7.21
CA SER A 54 -9.14 8.81 6.15
C SER A 54 -8.37 8.24 4.95
N SER A 55 -7.37 7.40 5.23
CA SER A 55 -6.51 6.76 4.22
C SER A 55 -7.28 5.77 3.37
N ASN A 56 -8.27 5.07 3.92
CA ASN A 56 -9.15 4.18 3.15
C ASN A 56 -9.96 4.92 2.08
N ILE A 57 -10.49 6.11 2.39
CA ILE A 57 -11.18 6.95 1.38
C ILE A 57 -10.20 7.43 0.32
N LEU A 58 -9.04 7.93 0.74
CA LEU A 58 -8.04 8.44 -0.19
C LEU A 58 -7.51 7.32 -1.11
N GLY A 59 -7.29 6.12 -0.57
CA GLY A 59 -6.94 4.92 -1.33
C GLY A 59 -8.00 4.57 -2.36
N LEU A 60 -9.28 4.58 -1.98
CA LEU A 60 -10.38 4.35 -2.93
C LEU A 60 -10.42 5.37 -4.07
N ILE A 61 -10.22 6.65 -3.76
CA ILE A 61 -10.21 7.72 -4.77
C ILE A 61 -9.03 7.54 -5.72
N THR A 62 -7.83 7.30 -5.18
CA THR A 62 -6.59 7.20 -5.95
C THR A 62 -6.57 5.96 -6.83
N ILE A 63 -7.03 4.80 -6.33
CA ILE A 63 -7.25 3.59 -7.13
C ILE A 63 -8.28 3.84 -8.24
N ALA A 64 -9.38 4.54 -7.94
CA ALA A 64 -10.40 4.85 -8.95
C ALA A 64 -9.88 5.77 -10.07
N ILE A 65 -8.96 6.69 -9.73
CA ILE A 65 -8.27 7.52 -10.71
C ILE A 65 -7.26 6.66 -11.50
N ALA A 66 -6.49 5.81 -10.82
CA ALA A 66 -5.48 4.96 -11.44
C ALA A 66 -6.06 3.93 -12.41
N ALA A 67 -7.28 3.45 -12.16
CA ALA A 67 -8.00 2.53 -13.03
C ALA A 67 -8.52 3.15 -14.33
N LYS A 68 -8.40 4.47 -14.52
CA LYS A 68 -8.81 5.12 -15.77
C LYS A 68 -7.88 4.72 -16.93
N PRO A 69 -8.43 4.41 -18.12
CA PRO A 69 -7.60 4.11 -19.28
C PRO A 69 -6.75 5.32 -19.70
N SER A 70 -5.78 5.09 -20.59
CA SER A 70 -4.99 6.15 -21.23
C SER A 70 -5.88 7.19 -21.91
N ASP A 71 -5.50 8.47 -21.79
CA ASP A 71 -6.16 9.59 -22.45
C ASP A 71 -5.14 10.49 -23.17
N ARG A 72 -5.61 11.54 -23.84
CA ARG A 72 -4.74 12.44 -24.64
C ARG A 72 -3.70 13.21 -23.81
N ARG A 73 -3.90 13.34 -22.49
CA ARG A 73 -2.95 13.99 -21.57
C ARG A 73 -2.06 12.95 -20.88
N HIS A 74 -2.54 11.71 -20.75
CA HIS A 74 -1.86 10.60 -20.09
C HIS A 74 -1.80 9.39 -21.05
N ASN A 75 -0.90 9.46 -22.02
CA ASN A 75 -0.76 8.43 -23.07
C ASN A 75 -0.40 7.04 -22.51
N TYR A 76 0.32 7.00 -21.38
CA TYR A 76 0.71 5.77 -20.69
C TYR A 76 -0.30 5.33 -19.60
N GLY A 77 -1.45 5.99 -19.48
CA GLY A 77 -2.46 5.69 -18.46
C GLY A 77 -2.24 6.42 -17.13
N HIS A 78 -3.04 6.05 -16.13
CA HIS A 78 -3.13 6.73 -14.84
C HIS A 78 -2.53 5.94 -13.67
N TYR A 79 -1.82 4.84 -13.94
CA TYR A 79 -1.37 3.89 -12.91
C TYR A 79 -0.56 4.54 -11.77
N LYS A 80 0.29 5.53 -12.08
CA LYS A 80 1.10 6.26 -11.08
C LYS A 80 0.28 7.05 -10.04
N PHE A 81 -1.02 7.29 -10.27
CA PHE A 81 -1.88 7.92 -9.27
C PHE A 81 -2.10 7.05 -8.03
N GLU A 82 -1.96 5.72 -8.14
CA GLU A 82 -2.00 4.82 -6.99
C GLU A 82 -0.80 5.08 -6.06
N ASN A 83 0.42 5.11 -6.63
CA ASN A 83 1.64 5.41 -5.88
C ASN A 83 1.61 6.83 -5.29
N LEU A 84 1.13 7.82 -6.05
CA LEU A 84 0.97 9.18 -5.54
C LEU A 84 0.00 9.23 -4.36
N GLY A 85 -1.11 8.48 -4.43
CA GLY A 85 -2.06 8.33 -3.33
C GLY A 85 -1.41 7.75 -2.08
N ALA A 86 -0.64 6.67 -2.24
CA ALA A 86 0.09 6.04 -1.15
C ALA A 86 1.13 6.99 -0.52
N LEU A 87 1.80 7.83 -1.31
CA LEU A 87 2.73 8.85 -0.78
C LEU A 87 2.02 9.97 -0.02
N ILE A 88 0.82 10.38 -0.45
CA ILE A 88 0.01 11.36 0.31
C ILE A 88 -0.38 10.76 1.66
N ILE A 89 -0.79 9.48 1.69
CA ILE A 89 -1.07 8.74 2.93
C ILE A 89 0.16 8.69 3.83
N ALA A 90 1.32 8.32 3.27
CA ALA A 90 2.58 8.27 4.00
C ALA A 90 2.96 9.64 4.59
N LEU A 91 2.76 10.73 3.84
CA LEU A 91 3.01 12.09 4.31
C LEU A 91 2.08 12.49 5.46
N MET A 92 0.80 12.14 5.38
CA MET A 92 -0.16 12.35 6.46
C MET A 92 0.24 11.58 7.72
N LEU A 93 0.64 10.32 7.57
CA LEU A 93 1.11 9.49 8.67
C LEU A 93 2.40 10.04 9.30
N PHE A 94 3.35 10.47 8.46
CA PHE A 94 4.59 11.09 8.89
C PHE A 94 4.33 12.36 9.71
N GLY A 95 3.49 13.28 9.21
CA GLY A 95 3.11 14.49 9.94
C GLY A 95 2.45 14.19 11.30
N SER A 96 1.59 13.17 11.35
CA SER A 96 0.94 12.71 12.57
C SER A 96 1.91 12.12 13.58
N SER A 97 2.86 11.30 13.12
CA SER A 97 3.89 10.70 13.97
C SER A 97 4.81 11.77 14.56
N ILE A 98 5.18 12.81 13.80
CA ILE A 98 5.94 13.97 14.31
C ILE A 98 5.14 14.71 15.37
N LYS A 99 3.89 15.05 15.07
CA LYS A 99 3.03 15.79 16.00
C LYS A 99 2.82 15.01 17.31
N LEU A 100 2.57 13.70 17.23
CA LEU A 100 2.49 12.84 18.39
C LEU A 100 3.82 12.71 19.13
N GLY A 101 4.95 12.71 18.43
CA GLY A 101 6.28 12.72 19.03
C GLY A 101 6.58 14.00 19.80
N ILE A 102 6.11 15.16 19.30
CA ILE A 102 6.18 16.44 20.04
C ILE A 102 5.27 16.37 21.27
N ASP A 103 4.01 15.96 21.11
CA ASP A 103 3.09 15.77 22.25
C ASP A 103 3.70 14.82 23.30
N TYR A 104 4.35 13.74 22.86
CA TYR A 104 5.03 12.78 23.72
C TYR A 104 6.20 13.43 24.47
N HIS A 105 7.04 14.17 23.77
CA HIS A 105 8.17 14.87 24.38
C HIS A 105 7.67 15.85 25.44
N ASP A 106 6.68 16.67 25.10
CA ASP A 106 6.12 17.65 26.02
C ASP A 106 5.47 16.95 27.22
N PHE A 107 4.73 15.87 27.02
CA PHE A 107 4.09 15.11 28.10
C PHE A 107 5.08 14.42 29.04
N VAL A 108 6.17 13.86 28.50
CA VAL A 108 7.14 13.06 29.28
C VAL A 108 8.20 13.94 29.95
N PHE A 109 8.64 15.02 29.29
CA PHE A 109 9.80 15.82 29.73
C PHE A 109 9.46 17.19 30.31
N SER A 110 8.22 17.71 30.18
CA SER A 110 7.84 19.03 30.75
C SER A 110 7.68 19.05 32.28
N GLY A 111 7.75 17.90 32.95
CA GLY A 111 7.69 17.79 34.41
C GLY A 111 6.28 17.86 35.02
N GLU A 112 5.26 18.23 34.24
CA GLU A 112 3.85 18.00 34.58
C GLU A 112 3.49 16.57 34.19
N GLN A 113 3.84 15.58 35.02
CA GLN A 113 3.33 14.22 34.86
C GLN A 113 1.83 14.20 35.16
N THR A 114 1.01 14.63 34.21
CA THR A 114 -0.42 14.29 34.23
C THR A 114 -0.51 12.79 34.10
N ARG A 115 -1.07 12.17 35.14
CA ARG A 115 -1.21 10.73 35.25
C ARG A 115 -2.53 10.34 34.59
N GLY A 116 -2.49 9.37 33.67
CA GLY A 116 -3.69 8.82 33.06
C GLY A 116 -4.74 8.49 34.13
N LEU A 117 -5.87 9.18 34.07
CA LEU A 117 -6.94 9.09 35.07
C LEU A 117 -7.68 7.78 34.87
N PHE A 118 -7.34 6.78 35.68
CA PHE A 118 -8.05 5.51 35.66
C PHE A 118 -9.56 5.72 35.88
N GLY A 119 -10.37 5.16 34.99
CA GLY A 119 -11.82 5.31 35.06
C GLY A 119 -12.56 4.34 34.16
N ALA A 120 -13.88 4.25 34.37
CA ALA A 120 -14.75 3.40 33.56
C ALA A 120 -14.78 3.83 32.08
N ILE A 121 -14.62 5.14 31.81
CA ILE A 121 -14.71 5.69 30.46
C ILE A 121 -13.53 5.25 29.57
N PRO A 122 -12.24 5.41 29.98
CA PRO A 122 -11.10 4.88 29.21
C PRO A 122 -11.13 3.36 28.99
N ILE A 123 -11.59 2.60 29.99
CA ILE A 123 -11.72 1.14 29.84
C ILE A 123 -12.83 0.80 28.85
N LEU A 124 -14.00 1.42 28.99
CA LEU A 124 -15.12 1.11 28.12
C LEU A 124 -14.84 1.56 26.68
N SER A 125 -14.19 2.70 26.48
CA SER A 125 -13.80 3.18 25.15
C SER A 125 -12.87 2.19 24.44
N ILE A 126 -11.85 1.67 25.13
CA ILE A 126 -10.91 0.72 24.52
C ILE A 126 -11.53 -0.67 24.35
N LEU A 127 -12.39 -1.13 25.26
CA LEU A 127 -13.10 -2.40 25.11
C LEU A 127 -14.08 -2.37 23.93
N ILE A 128 -14.82 -1.28 23.78
CA ILE A 128 -15.67 -1.05 22.59
C ILE A 128 -14.81 -1.06 21.33
N SER A 129 -13.67 -0.38 21.35
CA SER A 129 -12.75 -0.33 20.22
C SER A 129 -12.27 -1.73 19.82
N ILE A 130 -11.81 -2.54 20.77
CA ILE A 130 -11.37 -3.92 20.53
C ILE A 130 -12.51 -4.76 19.95
N ALA A 131 -13.73 -4.66 20.52
CA ALA A 131 -14.88 -5.41 20.02
C ALA A 131 -15.26 -5.02 18.59
N VAL A 132 -15.25 -3.72 18.27
CA VAL A 132 -15.55 -3.22 16.93
C VAL A 132 -14.45 -3.62 15.94
N SER A 133 -13.17 -3.44 16.28
CA SER A 133 -12.05 -3.85 15.40
C SER A 133 -12.05 -5.37 15.16
N ALA A 134 -12.34 -6.18 16.18
CA ALA A 134 -12.47 -7.64 16.01
C ALA A 134 -13.62 -8.00 15.05
N PHE A 135 -14.76 -7.31 15.18
CA PHE A 135 -15.91 -7.48 14.29
C PHE A 135 -15.58 -7.04 12.86
N VAL A 136 -15.02 -5.84 12.68
CA VAL A 136 -14.64 -5.28 11.38
C VAL A 136 -13.63 -6.19 10.69
N SER A 137 -12.54 -6.56 11.36
CA SER A 137 -11.52 -7.46 10.81
C SER A 137 -12.12 -8.80 10.37
N SER A 138 -12.98 -9.41 11.20
CA SER A 138 -13.66 -10.66 10.85
C SER A 138 -14.63 -10.49 9.67
N TYR A 139 -15.37 -9.38 9.64
CA TYR A 139 -16.33 -9.08 8.60
C TYR A 139 -15.66 -8.83 7.24
N GLU A 140 -14.62 -8.01 7.22
CA GLU A 140 -13.80 -7.72 6.04
C GLU A 140 -13.08 -8.96 5.55
N GLY A 141 -12.48 -9.75 6.44
CA GLY A 141 -11.79 -10.98 6.05
C GLY A 141 -12.76 -12.00 5.43
N ARG A 142 -13.97 -12.13 5.99
CA ARG A 142 -15.01 -13.00 5.42
C ARG A 142 -15.47 -12.48 4.06
N LYS A 143 -15.82 -11.19 3.96
CA LYS A 143 -16.29 -10.59 2.71
C LYS A 143 -15.22 -10.51 1.64
N GLY A 144 -13.96 -10.34 2.02
CA GLY A 144 -12.80 -10.37 1.14
C GLY A 144 -12.62 -11.73 0.49
N ARG A 145 -12.79 -12.82 1.25
CA ARG A 145 -12.80 -14.18 0.69
C ARG A 145 -14.03 -14.46 -0.17
N GLU A 146 -15.23 -14.08 0.28
CA GLU A 146 -16.47 -14.28 -0.48
C GLU A 146 -16.48 -13.51 -1.82
N LEU A 147 -15.94 -12.29 -1.83
CA LEU A 147 -15.94 -11.40 -2.99
C LEU A 147 -14.62 -11.48 -3.80
N ASN A 148 -13.68 -12.32 -3.40
CA ASN A 148 -12.31 -12.37 -3.95
C ASN A 148 -11.63 -10.99 -4.03
N SER A 149 -11.80 -10.17 -3.00
CA SER A 149 -11.26 -8.82 -2.91
C SER A 149 -9.97 -8.80 -2.10
N LYS A 150 -8.84 -8.61 -2.79
CA LYS A 150 -7.54 -8.42 -2.14
C LYS A 150 -7.52 -7.19 -1.22
N ILE A 151 -8.25 -6.14 -1.59
CA ILE A 151 -8.37 -4.91 -0.80
C ILE A 151 -9.01 -5.20 0.56
N LEU A 152 -10.14 -5.92 0.59
CA LEU A 152 -10.81 -6.27 1.84
C LEU A 152 -10.00 -7.23 2.72
N ILE A 153 -9.19 -8.11 2.10
CA ILE A 153 -8.31 -9.00 2.85
C ILE A 153 -7.15 -8.22 3.48
N ALA A 154 -6.59 -7.24 2.76
CA ALA A 154 -5.55 -6.37 3.28
C ALA A 154 -6.08 -5.50 4.45
N ASP A 155 -7.24 -4.87 4.27
CA ASP A 155 -7.90 -4.01 5.28
C ASP A 155 -8.24 -4.80 6.56
N SER A 156 -8.66 -6.07 6.40
CA SER A 156 -8.89 -6.99 7.53
C SER A 156 -7.63 -7.25 8.35
N GLY A 157 -6.47 -7.43 7.69
CA GLY A 157 -5.18 -7.61 8.33
C GLY A 157 -4.71 -6.36 9.06
N HIS A 158 -4.91 -5.19 8.45
CA HIS A 158 -4.64 -3.89 9.04
C HIS A 158 -5.47 -3.67 10.32
N THR A 159 -6.79 -3.84 10.23
CA THR A 159 -7.71 -3.74 11.37
C THR A 159 -7.39 -4.74 12.49
N PHE A 160 -6.82 -5.91 12.15
CA PHE A 160 -6.34 -6.85 13.15
C PHE A 160 -5.11 -6.30 13.90
N GLY A 161 -4.19 -5.64 13.20
CA GLY A 161 -3.08 -4.90 13.80
C GLY A 161 -3.57 -3.84 14.80
N ASP A 162 -4.56 -3.04 14.41
CA ASP A 162 -5.19 -2.03 15.29
C ASP A 162 -5.78 -2.64 16.57
N MET A 163 -6.37 -3.83 16.45
CA MET A 163 -6.89 -4.57 17.60
C MET A 163 -5.75 -4.95 18.56
N VAL A 164 -4.61 -5.41 18.03
CA VAL A 164 -3.42 -5.74 18.83
C VAL A 164 -2.85 -4.49 19.53
N ILE A 165 -2.77 -3.36 18.82
CA ILE A 165 -2.37 -2.07 19.40
C ILE A 165 -3.34 -1.67 20.52
N SER A 166 -4.64 -1.80 20.28
CA SER A 166 -5.69 -1.49 21.26
C SER A 166 -5.62 -2.37 22.51
N ILE A 167 -5.18 -3.63 22.39
CA ILE A 167 -4.90 -4.51 23.53
C ILE A 167 -3.70 -3.97 24.33
N GLY A 168 -2.65 -3.50 23.67
CA GLY A 168 -1.52 -2.82 24.32
C GLY A 168 -1.96 -1.59 25.11
N VAL A 169 -2.85 -0.77 24.54
CA VAL A 169 -3.46 0.39 25.21
C VAL A 169 -4.31 -0.03 26.41
N LEU A 170 -5.10 -1.12 26.30
CA LEU A 170 -5.86 -1.65 27.44
C LEU A 170 -4.94 -2.06 28.59
N ILE A 171 -3.82 -2.73 28.29
CA ILE A 171 -2.81 -3.09 29.30
C ILE A 171 -2.28 -1.82 29.99
N SER A 172 -1.95 -0.78 29.20
CA SER A 172 -1.53 0.52 29.75
C SER A 172 -2.56 1.11 30.74
N ILE A 173 -3.83 1.17 30.34
CA ILE A 173 -4.92 1.71 31.19
C ILE A 173 -5.07 0.89 32.47
N VAL A 174 -4.98 -0.44 32.40
CA VAL A 174 -5.06 -1.30 33.58
C VAL A 174 -3.86 -1.09 34.51
N CYS A 175 -2.66 -0.93 33.97
CA CYS A 175 -1.45 -0.63 34.73
C CYS A 175 -1.54 0.71 35.48
N ALA A 176 -2.21 1.71 34.91
CA ALA A 176 -2.47 2.98 35.58
C ALA A 176 -3.29 2.84 36.89
N LYS A 177 -4.14 1.80 37.01
CA LYS A 177 -4.84 1.47 38.27
C LYS A 177 -3.86 1.18 39.42
N PHE A 178 -2.71 0.59 39.10
CA PHE A 178 -1.68 0.22 40.06
C PHE A 178 -0.59 1.29 40.18
N GLU A 179 -0.85 2.51 39.68
CA GLU A 179 0.10 3.63 39.64
C GLU A 179 1.36 3.36 38.80
N ILE A 180 1.32 2.37 37.91
CA ILE A 180 2.42 2.01 37.00
C ILE A 180 2.27 2.80 35.69
N PHE A 181 2.44 4.12 35.74
CA PHE A 181 2.23 5.02 34.60
C PHE A 181 3.28 4.89 33.50
N ILE A 182 4.46 4.33 33.82
CA ILE A 182 5.55 4.10 32.86
C ILE A 182 5.13 3.24 31.66
N VAL A 183 4.16 2.34 31.86
CA VAL A 183 3.64 1.49 30.79
C VAL A 183 2.94 2.33 29.71
N ASP A 184 2.28 3.43 30.08
CA ASP A 184 1.62 4.32 29.11
C ASP A 184 2.62 5.03 28.21
N TYR A 185 3.72 5.51 28.79
CA TYR A 185 4.81 6.13 28.03
C TYR A 185 5.51 5.13 27.11
N ILE A 186 5.68 3.89 27.54
CA ILE A 186 6.31 2.86 26.69
C ILE A 186 5.36 2.50 25.54
N VAL A 187 4.11 2.18 25.83
CA VAL A 187 3.13 1.80 24.80
C VAL A 187 2.87 2.95 23.83
N GLY A 188 2.67 4.18 24.33
CA GLY A 188 2.49 5.36 23.49
C GLY A 188 3.71 5.63 22.60
N GLY A 189 4.93 5.51 23.14
CA GLY A 189 6.16 5.68 22.38
C GLY A 189 6.35 4.61 21.31
N LEU A 190 6.04 3.35 21.61
CA LEU A 190 6.08 2.25 20.65
C LEU A 190 5.11 2.46 19.49
N ILE A 191 3.89 2.93 19.76
CA ILE A 191 2.91 3.28 18.72
C ILE A 191 3.47 4.38 17.83
N ILE A 192 4.00 5.47 18.40
CA ILE A 192 4.57 6.58 17.63
C ILE A 192 5.72 6.12 16.74
N PHE A 193 6.63 5.31 17.28
CA PHE A 193 7.74 4.74 16.52
C PHE A 193 7.24 3.85 15.37
N TYR A 194 6.24 3.00 15.65
CA TYR A 194 5.63 2.14 14.65
C TYR A 194 5.00 2.96 13.50
N LEU A 195 4.26 4.04 13.82
CA LEU A 195 3.68 4.93 12.80
C LEU A 195 4.77 5.58 11.93
N PHE A 196 5.87 6.02 12.55
CA PHE A 196 6.99 6.61 11.84
C PHE A 196 7.69 5.59 10.90
N TYR A 197 7.94 4.39 11.41
CA TYR A 197 8.49 3.28 10.61
C TYR A 197 7.58 2.94 9.42
N LEU A 198 6.27 2.84 9.66
CA LEU A 198 5.29 2.54 8.62
C LEU A 198 5.25 3.64 7.55
N ALA A 199 5.31 4.92 7.94
CA ALA A 199 5.38 6.03 6.99
C ALA A 199 6.63 5.96 6.09
N ILE A 200 7.79 5.64 6.66
CA ILE A 200 9.03 5.46 5.87
C ILE A 200 8.90 4.27 4.94
N GLN A 201 8.39 3.13 5.43
CA GLN A 201 8.24 1.93 4.62
C GLN A 201 7.32 2.18 3.41
N ILE A 202 6.13 2.75 3.63
CA ILE A 202 5.19 3.10 2.54
C ILE A 202 5.85 4.08 1.56
N THR A 203 6.63 5.05 2.07
CA THR A 203 7.35 6.00 1.22
C THR A 203 8.35 5.27 0.32
N LEU A 204 9.20 4.42 0.87
CA LEU A 204 10.22 3.70 0.11
C LEU A 204 9.61 2.73 -0.91
N ASP A 205 8.55 2.02 -0.52
CA ASP A 205 7.86 1.06 -1.39
C ASP A 205 7.24 1.76 -2.62
N ASN A 206 6.76 3.00 -2.47
CA ASN A 206 6.06 3.73 -3.55
C ASN A 206 6.95 4.73 -4.29
N LEU A 207 8.03 5.22 -3.68
CA LEU A 207 8.93 6.18 -4.30
C LEU A 207 9.73 5.52 -5.44
N ASN A 208 10.11 4.24 -5.27
CA ASN A 208 10.80 3.48 -6.30
C ASN A 208 9.99 3.40 -7.60
N ASP A 209 8.69 3.17 -7.50
CA ASP A 209 7.77 3.13 -8.65
C ASP A 209 7.67 4.50 -9.36
N LEU A 210 7.74 5.61 -8.62
CA LEU A 210 7.72 6.95 -9.22
C LEU A 210 9.05 7.33 -9.89
N LEU A 211 10.16 6.85 -9.33
CA LEU A 211 11.51 7.07 -9.84
C LEU A 211 11.88 6.12 -11.00
N ASP A 212 10.93 5.31 -11.48
CA ASP A 212 11.14 4.30 -12.52
C ASP A 212 12.29 3.34 -12.19
N VAL A 213 12.43 2.97 -10.91
CA VAL A 213 13.42 1.97 -10.48
C VAL A 213 13.11 0.64 -11.17
N SER A 214 14.15 0.02 -11.72
CA SER A 214 13.96 -1.21 -12.50
C SER A 214 13.41 -2.34 -11.62
N PRO A 215 12.30 -2.98 -12.01
CA PRO A 215 11.82 -4.17 -11.33
C PRO A 215 12.85 -5.28 -11.49
N VAL A 216 12.95 -6.17 -10.50
CA VAL A 216 13.89 -7.29 -10.56
C VAL A 216 13.45 -8.28 -11.63
N ILE A 217 13.90 -8.06 -12.87
CA ILE A 217 13.76 -8.99 -13.97
C ILE A 217 14.97 -9.91 -13.93
N LYS A 218 14.72 -11.20 -13.74
CA LYS A 218 15.76 -12.21 -13.59
C LYS A 218 16.44 -12.47 -14.94
N ASP A 219 17.76 -12.61 -14.95
CA ASP A 219 18.57 -13.00 -16.13
C ASP A 219 18.03 -14.22 -16.88
N ARG A 220 17.30 -15.10 -16.19
CA ARG A 220 16.64 -16.26 -16.79
C ARG A 220 15.63 -15.89 -17.88
N TYR A 221 15.01 -14.71 -17.80
CA TYR A 221 14.02 -14.26 -18.77
C TYR A 221 14.70 -13.78 -20.05
N LEU A 222 15.79 -13.02 -19.91
CA LEU A 222 16.64 -12.60 -21.04
C LEU A 222 17.19 -13.81 -21.79
N LYS A 223 17.79 -14.76 -21.07
CA LYS A 223 18.30 -16.01 -21.68
C LYS A 223 17.23 -16.79 -22.46
N ALA A 224 16.00 -16.83 -21.94
CA ALA A 224 14.90 -17.53 -22.61
C ALA A 224 14.44 -16.85 -23.90
N LEU A 225 14.75 -15.56 -24.09
CA LEU A 225 14.50 -14.82 -25.33
C LEU A 225 15.70 -14.94 -26.29
N GLU A 226 16.93 -14.89 -25.77
CA GLU A 226 18.17 -15.09 -26.55
C GLU A 226 18.22 -16.47 -27.22
N ASP A 227 17.63 -17.50 -26.60
CA ASP A 227 17.56 -18.86 -27.16
C ASP A 227 16.60 -18.99 -28.38
N MET A 228 15.87 -17.93 -28.75
CA MET A 228 14.92 -17.95 -29.86
C MET A 228 15.63 -17.92 -31.22
N GLN A 229 15.06 -18.62 -32.21
CA GLN A 229 15.63 -18.67 -33.55
C GLN A 229 15.69 -17.26 -34.15
N TYR A 230 16.82 -16.93 -34.77
CA TYR A 230 17.12 -15.64 -35.41
C TYR A 230 17.39 -14.45 -34.48
N VAL A 231 17.22 -14.60 -33.17
CA VAL A 231 17.67 -13.62 -32.17
C VAL A 231 19.18 -13.77 -32.01
N ARG A 232 19.93 -12.68 -32.18
CA ARG A 232 21.38 -12.66 -32.03
C ARG A 232 21.80 -12.15 -30.67
N ASP A 233 21.18 -11.06 -30.25
CA ASP A 233 21.45 -10.39 -28.98
C ASP A 233 20.22 -9.59 -28.52
N ILE A 234 20.14 -9.34 -27.22
CA ILE A 234 19.19 -8.43 -26.61
C ILE A 234 19.98 -7.51 -25.67
N HIS A 235 19.98 -6.22 -25.97
CA HIS A 235 20.68 -5.23 -25.16
C HIS A 235 19.83 -3.99 -24.91
N GLU A 236 20.40 -3.05 -24.15
CA GLU A 236 19.69 -1.89 -23.62
C GLU A 236 18.35 -2.23 -22.93
N PHE A 237 18.28 -3.40 -22.30
CA PHE A 237 17.05 -3.86 -21.67
C PHE A 237 16.70 -2.99 -20.46
N ARG A 238 15.64 -2.20 -20.61
CA ARG A 238 15.09 -1.34 -19.58
C ARG A 238 13.69 -1.81 -19.24
N ALA A 239 13.40 -1.78 -17.95
CA ALA A 239 12.06 -2.00 -17.45
C ALA A 239 11.77 -1.06 -16.31
N ARG A 240 10.51 -0.65 -16.21
CA ARG A 240 9.97 0.18 -15.13
C ARG A 240 8.55 -0.22 -14.79
N GLY A 241 8.12 0.10 -13.58
CA GLY A 241 6.79 -0.21 -13.07
C GLY A 241 6.79 -1.31 -12.01
N ASN A 242 5.61 -1.85 -11.72
CA ASN A 242 5.35 -2.74 -10.59
C ASN A 242 4.58 -4.00 -11.02
N THR A 243 3.97 -4.70 -10.07
CA THR A 243 3.21 -5.94 -10.34
C THR A 243 1.84 -5.70 -11.01
N THR A 244 1.37 -4.45 -11.06
CA THR A 244 0.10 -4.10 -11.69
C THR A 244 0.32 -3.70 -13.13
N TRP A 245 1.27 -2.81 -13.36
CA TRP A 245 1.65 -2.30 -14.68
C TRP A 245 3.17 -2.29 -14.81
N MET A 246 3.68 -2.71 -15.96
CA MET A 246 5.10 -2.67 -16.29
C MET A 246 5.28 -2.20 -17.73
N GLN A 247 6.29 -1.36 -17.95
CA GLN A 247 6.77 -1.03 -19.28
C GLN A 247 8.18 -1.60 -19.45
N ILE A 248 8.42 -2.25 -20.58
CA ILE A 248 9.70 -2.84 -20.95
C ILE A 248 10.07 -2.30 -22.32
N ASP A 249 11.32 -1.86 -22.48
CA ASP A 249 11.89 -1.51 -23.76
C ASP A 249 13.30 -2.06 -23.90
N PHE A 250 13.62 -2.55 -25.08
CA PHE A 250 14.93 -3.15 -25.37
C PHE A 250 15.21 -3.17 -26.87
N HIS A 251 16.47 -3.36 -27.21
CA HIS A 251 16.93 -3.53 -28.58
C HIS A 251 17.05 -5.03 -28.87
N LEU A 252 16.57 -5.44 -30.05
CA LEU A 252 16.55 -6.81 -30.52
C LEU A 252 17.39 -6.93 -31.78
N LEU A 253 18.55 -7.59 -31.67
CA LEU A 253 19.44 -7.78 -32.80
C LEU A 253 19.01 -9.01 -33.59
N LEU A 254 18.75 -8.78 -34.87
CA LEU A 254 18.32 -9.80 -35.83
C LEU A 254 19.29 -9.88 -37.01
N ASP A 255 19.28 -11.02 -37.70
CA ASP A 255 20.10 -11.23 -38.89
C ASP A 255 19.73 -10.22 -40.00
N PRO A 256 20.69 -9.43 -40.53
CA PRO A 256 20.41 -8.38 -41.53
C PRO A 256 19.87 -8.92 -42.86
N LYS A 257 19.95 -10.23 -43.10
CA LYS A 257 19.40 -10.87 -44.31
C LYS A 257 17.91 -11.15 -44.22
N LEU A 258 17.29 -10.93 -43.06
CA LEU A 258 15.86 -11.13 -42.88
C LEU A 258 15.05 -10.06 -43.62
N SER A 259 13.90 -10.45 -44.15
CA SER A 259 12.94 -9.46 -44.64
C SER A 259 12.33 -8.71 -43.46
N LEU A 260 11.93 -7.45 -43.68
CA LEU A 260 11.23 -6.64 -42.66
C LEU A 260 10.00 -7.36 -42.10
N THR A 261 9.25 -8.07 -42.95
CA THR A 261 8.11 -8.89 -42.52
C THR A 261 8.54 -9.98 -41.57
N LYS A 262 9.66 -10.67 -41.84
CA LYS A 262 10.13 -11.74 -40.97
C LYS A 262 10.68 -11.21 -39.65
N ALA A 263 11.39 -10.08 -39.67
CA ALA A 263 11.84 -9.39 -38.48
C ALA A 263 10.66 -8.97 -37.58
N HIS A 264 9.59 -8.44 -38.18
CA HIS A 264 8.36 -8.09 -37.45
C HIS A 264 7.65 -9.31 -36.84
N GLU A 265 7.60 -10.44 -37.57
CA GLU A 265 7.07 -11.71 -37.02
C GLU A 265 7.88 -12.18 -35.80
N ILE A 266 9.22 -12.15 -35.88
CA ILE A 266 10.10 -12.56 -34.77
C ILE A 266 9.90 -11.63 -33.58
N SER A 267 9.81 -10.31 -33.81
CA SER A 267 9.54 -9.34 -32.74
C SER A 267 8.24 -9.63 -32.00
N HIS A 268 7.17 -10.00 -32.72
CA HIS A 268 5.92 -10.41 -32.08
C HIS A 268 6.05 -11.71 -31.29
N GLU A 269 6.82 -12.69 -31.80
CA GLU A 269 7.07 -13.94 -31.08
C GLU A 269 7.84 -13.70 -29.78
N VAL A 270 8.85 -12.82 -29.81
CA VAL A 270 9.62 -12.39 -28.63
C VAL A 270 8.71 -11.67 -27.63
N GLU A 271 7.86 -10.76 -28.10
CA GLU A 271 6.88 -10.04 -27.28
C GLU A 271 5.94 -11.02 -26.56
N ASP A 272 5.32 -11.94 -27.29
CA ASP A 272 4.40 -12.94 -26.75
C ASP A 272 5.10 -13.87 -25.76
N ARG A 273 6.34 -14.26 -26.06
CA ARG A 273 7.15 -15.08 -25.17
C ARG A 273 7.43 -14.36 -23.86
N LEU A 274 7.86 -13.09 -23.90
CA LEU A 274 8.15 -12.30 -22.71
C LEU A 274 6.87 -12.06 -21.89
N ARG A 275 5.74 -11.73 -22.54
CA ARG A 275 4.42 -11.63 -21.86
C ARG A 275 4.06 -12.91 -21.14
N SER A 276 4.29 -14.08 -21.76
CA SER A 276 4.00 -15.37 -21.15
C SER A 276 4.86 -15.66 -19.91
N LEU A 277 6.14 -15.29 -19.96
CA LEU A 277 7.10 -15.49 -18.87
C LEU A 277 6.82 -14.61 -17.65
N LEU A 278 6.22 -13.44 -17.89
CA LEU A 278 5.91 -12.43 -16.88
C LEU A 278 4.45 -12.44 -16.43
N LYS A 279 3.60 -13.32 -16.97
CA LYS A 279 2.16 -13.38 -16.68
C LYS A 279 1.82 -13.57 -15.20
N ASP A 280 2.67 -14.28 -14.47
CA ASP A 280 2.52 -14.50 -13.03
C ASP A 280 3.09 -13.35 -12.18
N TYR A 281 3.89 -12.47 -12.79
CA TYR A 281 4.57 -11.36 -12.12
C TYR A 281 3.81 -10.04 -12.28
N CYS A 282 3.42 -9.68 -13.50
CA CYS A 282 2.71 -8.43 -13.80
C CYS A 282 1.39 -8.70 -14.52
N ARG A 283 0.35 -7.92 -14.19
CA ARG A 283 -0.95 -8.01 -14.86
C ARG A 283 -0.95 -7.38 -16.25
N ASP A 284 -0.49 -6.13 -16.35
CA ASP A 284 -0.49 -5.36 -17.58
C ASP A 284 0.95 -5.02 -17.97
N ILE A 285 1.36 -5.44 -19.17
CA ILE A 285 2.73 -5.25 -19.67
C ILE A 285 2.66 -4.51 -21.00
N ASP A 286 3.41 -3.42 -21.11
CA ASP A 286 3.64 -2.69 -22.35
C ASP A 286 5.09 -2.93 -22.80
N ILE A 287 5.28 -3.43 -24.01
CA ILE A 287 6.60 -3.82 -24.52
C ILE A 287 6.88 -3.05 -25.80
N LEU A 288 8.00 -2.33 -25.82
CA LEU A 288 8.50 -1.67 -27.01
C LEU A 288 9.81 -2.33 -27.44
N ILE A 289 9.84 -2.91 -28.64
CA ILE A 289 11.02 -3.56 -29.19
C ILE A 289 11.58 -2.66 -30.30
N HIS A 290 12.83 -2.22 -30.14
CA HIS A 290 13.58 -1.61 -31.23
C HIS A 290 14.34 -2.71 -31.97
N ILE A 291 14.09 -2.87 -33.27
CA ILE A 291 14.73 -3.92 -34.06
C ILE A 291 15.97 -3.34 -34.73
N GLU A 292 17.11 -3.98 -34.52
CA GLU A 292 18.39 -3.60 -35.10
C GLU A 292 18.98 -4.76 -35.92
N PRO A 293 19.59 -4.48 -37.08
CA PRO A 293 20.40 -5.47 -37.77
C PRO A 293 21.72 -5.70 -37.04
N ASP A 294 22.11 -6.96 -36.92
CA ASP A 294 23.45 -7.39 -36.49
C ASP A 294 24.47 -7.16 -37.61
N ASP A 295 24.84 -5.90 -37.86
CA ASP A 295 25.92 -5.52 -38.77
C ASP A 295 27.04 -4.76 -38.05
N GLU A 296 28.29 -4.97 -38.48
CA GLU A 296 29.49 -4.35 -37.87
C GLU A 296 29.52 -2.81 -37.99
N THR A 297 28.52 -2.19 -38.64
CA THR A 297 28.45 -0.76 -38.93
C THR A 297 27.37 -0.02 -38.14
N HIS A 298 26.61 -0.70 -37.28
CA HIS A 298 25.67 -0.06 -36.39
C HIS A 298 26.38 0.53 -35.16
N GLU A 299 26.47 1.86 -35.14
CA GLU A 299 26.74 2.67 -33.96
C GLU A 299 25.39 3.22 -33.46
N ASP A 300 25.10 2.99 -32.17
CA ASP A 300 23.94 3.55 -31.44
C ASP A 300 23.97 5.09 -31.33
#